data_AF-A0A931G4Q3-F1
#
_entry.id   AF-A0A931G4Q3-F1
#
_cell.length_a   1.000
_cell.length_b   1.000
_cell.length_c   1.000
_cell.angle_alpha   90.00
_cell.angle_beta   90.00
_cell.angle_gamma   90.00
#
_symmetry.space_group_name_H-M   'P 1'
#
loop_
_entity.id
_entity.type
_entity.pdbx_description
1 polymer ?
#
loop_
_entity_poly.entity_id
_entity_poly.type
_entity_poly.pdbx_seq_one_letter_code
_entity_poly.pdbx_strand_id
1 'polypeptide(L)'
;MLTQTDGHPAGETTLRRSARAGQQYGVQAACTSATSGKTLSVEVRSGRPGASAERVATAEIPCDGTVTVNDLGTLPAEQIVVYLQGDQSDILSAYAIIAPTSSLPAGK
;
A
#
# COMPACT_ATOMS: atom_id res chain seq x y z
N MET A 1 26.17 3.15 -13.64
CA MET A 1 25.46 3.50 -12.39
C MET A 1 24.24 4.31 -12.79
N LEU A 2 23.06 3.69 -12.83
CA LEU A 2 21.81 4.38 -13.17
C LEU A 2 21.20 4.90 -11.86
N THR A 3 21.37 6.18 -11.64
CA THR A 3 20.73 6.96 -10.58
C THR A 3 19.23 6.94 -10.81
N GLN A 4 18.50 6.23 -9.96
CA GLN A 4 17.05 6.35 -9.85
C GLN A 4 16.76 7.72 -9.22
N THR A 5 16.55 8.74 -10.06
CA THR A 5 15.95 10.02 -9.68
C THR A 5 14.48 9.78 -9.40
N ASP A 6 14.22 9.26 -8.22
CA ASP A 6 12.89 9.24 -7.63
C ASP A 6 13.15 9.68 -6.20
N GLY A 7 12.72 10.90 -5.87
CA GLY A 7 12.99 11.54 -4.57
C GLY A 7 12.23 10.88 -3.42
N HIS A 8 12.19 9.55 -3.37
CA HIS A 8 11.54 8.77 -2.33
C HIS A 8 12.56 8.43 -1.24
N PRO A 9 12.26 8.77 0.03
CA PRO A 9 13.13 8.47 1.15
C PRO A 9 13.31 6.95 1.31
N ALA A 10 14.45 6.55 1.88
CA ALA A 10 14.98 5.19 1.96
C ALA A 10 14.15 4.15 2.77
N GLY A 11 12.88 4.43 3.09
CA GLY A 11 11.96 3.50 3.77
C GLY A 11 10.85 2.94 2.89
N GLU A 12 10.77 3.30 1.61
CA GLU A 12 9.61 2.95 0.80
C GLU A 12 9.64 1.50 0.29
N THR A 13 8.68 0.66 0.70
CA THR A 13 8.44 -0.64 0.07
C THR A 13 7.39 -0.50 -1.01
N THR A 14 7.81 -0.68 -2.26
CA THR A 14 7.00 -0.42 -3.45
C THR A 14 6.62 -1.72 -4.15
N LEU A 15 5.33 -2.05 -4.17
CA LEU A 15 4.80 -3.21 -4.90
C LEU A 15 4.01 -2.75 -6.12
N ARG A 16 4.36 -3.28 -7.30
CA ARG A 16 3.68 -3.00 -8.57
C ARG A 16 2.78 -4.16 -8.98
N ARG A 17 1.53 -3.90 -9.31
CA ARG A 17 0.58 -4.89 -9.82
C ARG A 17 -0.33 -4.29 -10.89
N SER A 18 -0.70 -5.07 -11.90
CA SER A 18 -1.70 -4.66 -12.89
C SER A 18 -3.12 -4.96 -12.36
N ALA A 19 -3.97 -3.93 -12.28
CA ALA A 19 -5.39 -4.11 -12.00
C ALA A 19 -6.19 -4.34 -13.28
N ARG A 20 -7.31 -5.05 -13.15
CA ARG A 20 -8.27 -5.30 -14.23
C ARG A 20 -9.42 -4.30 -14.11
N ALA A 21 -9.86 -3.75 -15.24
CA ALA A 21 -11.01 -2.84 -15.27
C ALA A 21 -12.25 -3.57 -14.77
N GLY A 22 -13.08 -2.86 -14.01
CA GLY A 22 -14.36 -3.38 -13.50
C GLY A 22 -14.21 -4.38 -12.36
N GLN A 23 -12.99 -4.72 -11.94
CA GLN A 23 -12.73 -5.60 -10.80
C GLN A 23 -12.64 -4.78 -9.52
N GLN A 24 -13.30 -5.25 -8.46
CA GLN A 24 -13.15 -4.71 -7.12
C GLN A 24 -11.86 -5.21 -6.47
N TYR A 25 -11.15 -4.31 -5.83
CA TYR A 25 -9.91 -4.58 -5.10
C TYR A 25 -9.99 -4.07 -3.67
N GLY A 26 -9.20 -4.70 -2.81
CA GLY A 26 -8.91 -4.22 -1.47
C GLY A 26 -7.41 -4.25 -1.19
N VAL A 27 -7.02 -3.58 -0.11
CA VAL A 27 -5.68 -3.65 0.47
C VAL A 27 -5.77 -4.44 1.76
N GLN A 28 -4.90 -5.43 1.89
CA GLN A 28 -4.58 -6.04 3.16
C GLN A 28 -3.21 -5.58 3.60
N ALA A 29 -3.09 -5.09 4.82
CA ALA A 29 -1.83 -4.61 5.35
C ALA A 29 -1.71 -4.86 6.85
N ALA A 30 -0.48 -5.04 7.30
CA ALA A 30 -0.17 -5.14 8.72
C ALA A 30 1.21 -4.56 8.99
N CYS A 31 1.41 -4.10 10.21
CA CYS A 31 2.67 -3.55 10.69
C CYS A 31 2.93 -4.07 12.10
N THR A 32 4.20 -4.29 12.44
CA THR A 32 4.66 -4.57 13.80
C THR A 32 5.82 -3.65 14.15
N SER A 33 5.78 -3.04 15.34
CA SER A 33 6.86 -2.20 15.85
C SER A 33 7.29 -2.64 17.25
N ALA A 34 8.56 -2.40 17.58
CA ALA A 34 9.06 -2.51 18.94
C ALA A 34 8.51 -1.40 19.87
N THR A 35 7.98 -0.31 19.29
CA THR A 35 7.45 0.85 19.99
C THR A 35 5.93 0.88 19.89
N SER A 36 5.24 1.01 21.02
CA SER A 36 3.77 1.10 21.07
C SER A 36 3.24 2.39 20.44
N GLY A 37 2.06 2.32 19.80
CA GLY A 37 1.35 3.49 19.29
C GLY A 37 1.83 4.01 17.92
N LYS A 38 2.74 3.28 17.25
CA LYS A 38 3.13 3.61 15.88
C LYS A 38 2.04 3.24 14.87
N THR A 39 1.95 4.06 13.83
CA THR A 39 1.09 3.82 12.66
C THR A 39 1.91 4.03 11.39
N LEU A 40 1.59 3.29 10.34
CA LEU A 40 2.03 3.55 8.98
C LEU A 40 0.82 3.91 8.12
N SER A 41 1.07 4.54 6.98
CA SER A 41 0.04 4.84 5.99
C SER A 41 0.31 4.02 4.73
N VAL A 42 -0.68 3.27 4.27
CA VAL A 42 -0.67 2.64 2.96
C VAL A 42 -1.23 3.62 1.96
N GLU A 43 -0.46 3.97 0.94
CA GLU A 43 -0.91 4.79 -0.18
C GLU A 43 -0.94 3.96 -1.47
N VAL A 44 -2.06 4.03 -2.19
CA VAL A 44 -2.24 3.35 -3.47
C VAL A 44 -2.29 4.41 -4.56
N ARG A 45 -1.46 4.26 -5.59
CA ARG A 45 -1.36 5.21 -6.70
C ARG A 45 -1.40 4.51 -8.05
N SER A 46 -1.77 5.26 -9.09
CA SER A 46 -1.52 4.82 -10.46
C SER A 46 -0.01 4.73 -10.73
N GLY A 47 0.41 3.63 -11.36
CA GLY A 47 1.75 3.40 -11.89
C GLY A 47 1.90 3.75 -13.36
N ARG A 48 0.91 4.43 -13.96
CA ARG A 48 0.98 4.83 -15.37
C ARG A 48 2.06 5.90 -15.55
N PRO A 49 3.01 5.74 -16.48
CA PRO A 49 4.02 6.76 -16.76
C PRO A 49 3.35 8.09 -17.15
N GLY A 50 3.64 9.16 -16.41
CA GLY A 50 3.07 10.49 -16.68
C GLY A 50 1.64 10.71 -16.21
N ALA A 51 0.98 9.71 -15.60
CA ALA A 51 -0.15 10.01 -14.74
C ALA A 51 0.42 10.79 -13.57
N SER A 52 -0.11 11.99 -13.32
CA SER A 52 0.05 12.63 -12.02
C SER A 52 -0.19 11.57 -10.97
N ALA A 53 0.66 11.50 -9.95
CA ALA A 53 0.68 10.45 -8.95
C ALA A 53 -0.58 10.53 -8.06
N GLU A 54 -1.71 10.30 -8.70
CA GLU A 54 -3.06 10.50 -8.21
C GLU A 54 -3.29 9.39 -7.21
N ARG A 55 -3.54 9.80 -5.97
CA ARG A 55 -3.86 8.88 -4.90
C ARG A 55 -5.20 8.27 -5.23
N VAL A 56 -5.18 6.97 -5.42
CA VAL A 56 -6.35 6.13 -5.57
C VAL A 56 -6.99 5.92 -4.20
N ALA A 57 -6.16 5.68 -3.18
CA ALA A 57 -6.61 5.54 -1.79
C ALA A 57 -5.46 5.70 -0.79
N THR A 58 -5.83 5.98 0.45
CA THR A 58 -4.91 5.97 1.59
C THR A 58 -5.61 5.32 2.79
N ALA A 59 -4.87 4.51 3.55
CA ALA A 59 -5.36 3.92 4.78
C ALA A 59 -4.26 3.90 5.85
N GLU A 60 -4.62 4.21 7.09
CA GLU A 60 -3.71 4.08 8.23
C GLU A 60 -3.73 2.65 8.76
N ILE A 61 -2.55 2.11 9.07
CA ILE A 61 -2.38 0.78 9.66
C ILE A 61 -1.63 0.91 10.99
N PRO A 62 -2.18 0.37 12.08
CA PRO A 62 -1.48 0.38 13.35
C PRO A 62 -0.37 -0.70 13.37
N CYS A 63 0.72 -0.39 14.07
CA CYS A 63 1.91 -1.26 14.15
C CYS A 63 1.89 -2.20 15.37
N ASP A 64 0.72 -2.70 15.75
CA ASP A 64 0.52 -3.65 16.85
C ASP A 64 0.44 -5.12 16.40
N GLY A 65 0.56 -5.39 15.09
CA GLY A 65 0.46 -6.73 14.50
C GLY A 65 -0.93 -7.09 13.99
N THR A 66 -1.94 -6.24 14.19
CA THR A 66 -3.26 -6.43 13.62
C THR A 66 -3.25 -6.28 12.10
N VAL A 67 -3.96 -7.18 11.42
CA VAL A 67 -4.17 -7.12 9.97
C VAL A 67 -5.38 -6.23 9.68
N THR A 68 -5.18 -5.20 8.86
CA THR A 68 -6.24 -4.30 8.39
C THR A 68 -6.59 -4.64 6.95
N VAL A 69 -7.88 -4.69 6.62
CA VAL A 69 -8.38 -4.87 5.27
C VAL A 69 -9.24 -3.66 4.90
N ASN A 70 -8.88 -2.95 3.83
CA ASN A 70 -9.61 -1.79 3.34
C ASN A 70 -10.08 -2.02 1.91
N ASP A 71 -11.37 -1.84 1.67
CA ASP A 71 -11.93 -1.87 0.32
C ASP A 71 -11.52 -0.61 -0.46
N LEU A 72 -10.93 -0.82 -1.63
CA LEU A 72 -10.56 0.26 -2.56
C LEU A 72 -11.65 0.50 -3.62
N GLY A 73 -12.59 -0.42 -3.75
CA GLY A 73 -13.59 -0.41 -4.81
C GLY A 73 -13.01 -0.79 -6.17
N THR A 74 -13.64 -0.30 -7.23
CA THR A 74 -13.25 -0.61 -8.62
C THR A 74 -12.04 0.22 -9.01
N LEU A 75 -10.94 -0.46 -9.33
CA LEU A 75 -9.73 0.21 -9.81
C LEU A 75 -9.73 0.30 -11.34
N PRO A 76 -9.17 1.38 -11.91
CA PRO A 76 -8.98 1.45 -13.35
C PRO A 76 -8.03 0.34 -13.85
N ALA A 77 -8.17 -0.10 -15.10
CA ALA A 77 -7.32 -1.13 -15.72
C ALA A 77 -5.90 -0.61 -15.98
N GLU A 78 -5.13 -0.39 -14.93
CA GLU A 78 -3.78 0.14 -15.04
C GLU A 78 -2.82 -0.49 -14.04
N GLN A 79 -1.54 -0.17 -14.22
CA GLN A 79 -0.53 -0.50 -13.21
C GLN A 79 -0.83 0.30 -11.96
N ILE A 80 -0.74 -0.35 -10.81
CA ILE A 80 -0.96 0.22 -9.51
C ILE A 80 0.28 0.02 -8.68
N VAL A 81 0.62 1.03 -7.91
CA VAL A 81 1.77 1.04 -7.02
C VAL A 81 1.26 1.23 -5.60
N VAL A 82 1.75 0.39 -4.70
CA VAL A 82 1.47 0.47 -3.26
C VAL A 82 2.71 0.98 -2.55
N TYR A 83 2.51 1.95 -1.68
CA TYR A 83 3.54 2.58 -0.88
C TYR A 83 3.20 2.43 0.60
N LEU A 84 4.19 2.05 1.40
CA LEU A 84 4.13 2.13 2.86
C LEU A 84 4.89 3.38 3.30
N GLN A 85 4.15 4.36 3.80
CA GLN A 85 4.66 5.66 4.23
C GLN A 85 4.58 5.81 5.75
N GLY A 86 5.45 6.65 6.31
CA GLY A 86 5.53 6.93 7.74
C GLY A 86 6.94 6.75 8.31
N ASP A 87 7.10 7.01 9.60
CA ASP A 87 8.35 6.74 10.30
C ASP A 87 8.57 5.23 10.42
N GLN A 88 9.54 4.71 9.65
CA GLN A 88 9.88 3.28 9.67
C GLN A 88 10.95 2.93 10.72
N SER A 89 11.39 3.89 11.52
CA SER A 89 12.24 3.61 12.68
C SER A 89 11.49 2.64 13.60
N ASP A 90 12.17 1.65 14.19
CA ASP A 90 11.59 0.65 15.10
C ASP A 90 10.47 -0.23 14.52
N ILE A 91 10.21 -0.18 13.21
CA ILE A 91 9.33 -1.13 12.52
C ILE A 91 10.10 -2.43 12.34
N LEU A 92 9.57 -3.51 12.92
CA LEU A 92 10.17 -4.83 12.82
C LEU A 92 9.76 -5.51 11.52
N SER A 93 8.51 -5.34 11.11
CA SER A 93 7.97 -5.86 9.87
C SER A 93 6.74 -5.07 9.45
N ALA A 94 6.57 -4.87 8.14
CA ALA A 94 5.35 -4.32 7.58
C ALA A 94 5.10 -4.93 6.20
N TYR A 95 3.83 -5.07 5.84
CA TYR A 95 3.44 -5.43 4.49
C TYR A 95 2.14 -4.74 4.08
N ALA A 96 1.97 -4.53 2.79
CA ALA A 96 0.72 -4.12 2.17
C ALA A 96 0.55 -4.84 0.83
N ILE A 97 -0.60 -5.46 0.62
CA ILE A 97 -0.90 -6.24 -0.58
C ILE A 97 -2.23 -5.75 -1.14
N ILE A 98 -2.26 -5.47 -2.44
CA ILE A 98 -3.52 -5.30 -3.19
C ILE A 98 -3.92 -6.65 -3.78
N ALA A 99 -5.19 -7.02 -3.58
CA ALA A 99 -5.78 -8.20 -4.21
C ALA A 99 -7.26 -7.94 -4.57
N PRO A 100 -7.84 -8.73 -5.50
CA PRO A 100 -9.28 -8.72 -5.69
C PRO A 100 -9.99 -8.97 -4.36
N THR A 101 -11.08 -8.25 -4.08
CA THR A 101 -11.83 -8.39 -2.81
C THR A 101 -12.25 -9.84 -2.54
N SER A 102 -12.58 -10.60 -3.59
CA SER A 102 -12.89 -12.04 -3.52
C SER A 102 -11.74 -12.93 -3.03
N SER A 103 -10.50 -12.44 -3.08
CA SER A 103 -9.29 -13.15 -2.63
C SER A 103 -8.81 -12.71 -1.26
N LEU A 104 -9.43 -11.67 -0.69
CA LEU A 104 -9.12 -11.19 0.64
C LEU A 104 -10.00 -11.92 1.66
N PRO A 105 -9.49 -12.20 2.87
CA PRO A 105 -10.36 -12.63 3.95
C PRO A 105 -11.45 -11.57 4.14
N ALA A 106 -12.70 -12.01 4.35
CA ALA A 106 -13.79 -11.09 4.64
C ALA A 106 -13.36 -10.16 5.78
N GLY A 107 -13.34 -8.86 5.48
CA GLY A 107 -13.01 -7.83 6.47
C GLY A 107 -13.87 -8.03 7.72
N LYS A 108 -13.25 -7.93 8.89
CA LYS A 108 -13.94 -8.07 10.16
C LYS A 108 -14.65 -6.77 10.53
#